data_AF-A0A392QDT3-F1
#
_entry.id   AF-A0A392QDT3-F1
#
_cell.length_a   1.000
_cell.length_b   1.000
_cell.length_c   1.000
_cell.angle_alpha   90.00
_cell.angle_beta   90.00
_cell.angle_gamma   90.00
#
_symmetry.space_group_name_H-M   'P 1'
#
loop_
_entity.id
_entity.type
_entity.pdbx_description
1 polymer ?
#
loop_
_entity_poly.entity_id
_entity_poly.type
_entity_poly.pdbx_seq_one_letter_code
_entity_poly.pdbx_strand_id
1 'polypeptide(L)' 'MQDYKELFNENGFPKQCFPNHWKGGNKIYCAGFSKNGLQGIAYDAQKIADDINFAINARKPPAAAEAADAQIKLLDE' A
#
# COMPACT_ATOMS: atom_id res chain seq x y z
N MET A 1 -12.43 7.48 -11.10
CA MET A 1 -11.83 8.74 -10.61
C MET A 1 -12.54 9.26 -9.34
N GLN A 2 -13.41 8.50 -8.66
CA GLN A 2 -14.09 8.97 -7.44
C GLN A 2 -13.18 8.94 -6.20
N ASP A 3 -12.18 8.06 -6.18
CA ASP A 3 -11.47 7.65 -4.97
C ASP A 3 -10.51 8.72 -4.41
N TYR A 4 -10.05 9.67 -5.25
CA TYR A 4 -9.21 10.79 -4.79
C TYR A 4 -9.97 11.75 -3.87
N LYS A 5 -11.30 11.88 -4.06
CA LYS A 5 -12.16 12.74 -3.21
C LYS A 5 -12.31 12.18 -1.81
N GLU A 6 -12.04 10.90 -1.61
CA GLU A 6 -12.04 10.31 -0.28
C GLU A 6 -10.78 10.68 0.50
N LEU A 7 -9.64 10.83 -0.18
CA LEU A 7 -8.36 11.17 0.44
C LEU A 7 -8.24 12.66 0.77
N PHE A 8 -8.66 13.56 -0.13
CA PHE A 8 -8.49 15.00 0.04
C PHE A 8 -9.79 15.72 0.48
N ASN A 9 -9.64 16.75 1.34
CA ASN A 9 -10.69 17.69 1.69
C ASN A 9 -10.84 18.77 0.60
N GLU A 10 -11.81 19.66 0.76
CA GLU A 10 -12.13 20.72 -0.21
C GLU A 10 -10.98 21.72 -0.43
N ASN A 11 -10.04 21.80 0.52
CA ASN A 11 -8.85 22.65 0.44
C ASN A 11 -7.66 21.95 -0.22
N GLY A 12 -7.82 20.72 -0.72
CA GLY A 12 -6.76 19.94 -1.35
C GLY A 12 -5.77 19.30 -0.37
N PHE A 13 -6.12 19.17 0.92
CA PHE A 13 -5.30 18.50 1.94
C PHE A 13 -5.88 17.15 2.33
N PRO A 14 -5.05 16.18 2.75
CA PRO A 14 -5.54 14.91 3.27
C PRO A 14 -6.55 15.12 4.39
N LYS A 15 -7.63 14.34 4.40
CA LYS A 15 -8.64 14.41 5.46
C LYS A 15 -8.11 13.90 6.80
N GLN A 16 -7.23 12.90 6.75
CA GLN A 16 -6.56 12.39 7.95
C GLN A 16 -5.38 13.28 8.33
N CYS A 17 -5.13 13.39 9.63
CA CYS A 17 -3.99 14.12 10.16
C CYS A 17 -2.76 13.20 10.27
N PHE A 18 -1.58 13.81 10.41
CA PHE A 18 -0.36 13.11 10.78
C PHE A 18 -0.59 12.28 12.07
N PRO A 19 -0.09 11.04 12.16
CA PRO A 19 0.86 10.36 11.27
C PRO A 19 0.24 9.49 10.16
N ASN A 20 -1.08 9.51 9.98
CA ASN A 20 -1.80 8.57 9.09
C ASN A 20 -2.34 9.23 7.81
N HIS A 21 -2.05 10.52 7.60
CA HIS A 21 -2.53 11.32 6.46
C HIS A 21 -2.16 10.77 5.07
N TRP A 22 -1.16 9.90 4.98
CA TRP A 22 -0.60 9.40 3.73
C TRP A 22 -1.45 8.31 3.03
N LYS A 23 -2.43 7.69 3.73
CA LYS A 23 -3.22 6.56 3.20
C LYS A 23 -4.71 6.90 3.03
N GLY A 24 -5.22 6.67 1.83
CA GLY A 24 -6.64 6.76 1.49
C GLY A 24 -7.31 5.40 1.29
N GLY A 25 -8.60 5.44 0.93
CA GLY A 25 -9.34 4.26 0.48
C GLY A 25 -8.79 3.69 -0.83
N ASN A 26 -9.17 2.46 -1.15
CA ASN A 26 -8.90 1.82 -2.45
C ASN A 26 -7.42 1.84 -2.89
N LYS A 27 -6.49 1.76 -1.93
CA LYS A 27 -5.03 1.74 -2.15
C LYS A 27 -4.50 3.00 -2.85
N ILE A 28 -5.14 4.13 -2.58
CA ILE A 28 -4.65 5.45 -3.00
C ILE A 28 -3.83 6.05 -1.87
N TYR A 29 -2.70 6.65 -2.23
CA TYR A 29 -1.77 7.26 -1.29
C TYR A 29 -1.46 8.70 -1.68
N CYS A 30 -0.98 9.49 -0.72
CA CYS A 30 -0.39 10.80 -0.96
C CYS A 30 0.86 10.99 -0.12
N ALA A 31 1.82 11.76 -0.62
CA ALA A 31 3.06 12.07 0.08
C ALA A 31 3.35 13.57 0.03
N GLY A 32 3.82 14.14 1.14
CA GLY A 32 4.28 15.53 1.21
C GLY A 32 3.19 16.57 1.48
N PHE A 33 1.94 16.15 1.69
CA PHE A 33 0.83 17.06 1.97
C PHE A 33 0.73 17.48 3.45
N SER A 34 1.53 16.90 4.34
CA SER A 34 1.58 17.28 5.77
C SER A 34 2.28 18.60 6.06
N LYS A 35 2.93 19.23 5.05
CA LYS A 35 3.75 20.45 5.20
C LYS A 35 4.89 20.34 6.22
N ASN A 36 5.34 19.12 6.53
CA ASN A 36 6.42 18.86 7.48
C ASN A 36 7.83 18.85 6.82
N GLY A 37 8.00 19.57 5.71
CA GLY A 37 9.26 19.63 4.96
C GLY A 37 9.75 18.28 4.42
N LEU A 38 11.05 18.19 4.12
CA LEU A 38 11.68 16.99 3.54
C LEU A 38 11.53 15.76 4.44
N GLN A 39 11.60 15.94 5.76
CA GLN A 39 11.43 14.84 6.71
C GLN A 39 10.01 14.25 6.66
N GLY A 40 8.99 15.11 6.55
CA GLY A 40 7.61 14.67 6.36
C GLY A 40 7.42 13.90 5.05
N ILE A 41 7.99 14.40 3.96
CA ILE A 41 7.95 13.72 2.65
C ILE A 41 8.61 12.34 2.74
N ALA A 42 9.77 12.24 3.37
CA ALA A 42 10.48 10.97 3.54
C ALA A 42 9.69 9.98 4.41
N TYR A 43 9.07 10.46 5.50
CA TYR A 43 8.21 9.65 6.35
C TYR A 43 7.03 9.07 5.56
N ASP A 44 6.33 9.90 4.80
CA ASP A 44 5.18 9.48 3.99
C ASP A 44 5.60 8.45 2.94
N ALA A 45 6.70 8.71 2.21
CA ALA A 45 7.23 7.80 1.20
C ALA A 45 7.58 6.42 1.79
N GLN A 46 8.22 6.38 2.96
CA GLN A 46 8.56 5.13 3.62
C GLN A 46 7.31 4.34 4.01
N LYS A 47 6.30 4.99 4.60
CA LYS A 47 5.06 4.32 4.98
C LYS A 47 4.29 3.76 3.80
N ILE A 48 4.27 4.48 2.68
CA ILE A 48 3.65 4.00 1.43
C ILE A 48 4.39 2.76 0.91
N ALA A 49 5.73 2.80 0.88
CA ALA A 49 6.53 1.67 0.43
C ALA A 49 6.29 0.42 1.31
N ASP A 50 6.26 0.60 2.63
CA ASP A 50 5.99 -0.48 3.59
C ASP A 50 4.61 -1.11 3.35
N ASP A 51 3.57 -0.29 3.15
CA ASP A 51 2.20 -0.77 2.93
C ASP A 51 2.05 -1.52 1.59
N ILE A 52 2.70 -1.03 0.52
CA ILE A 52 2.74 -1.70 -0.78
C ILE A 52 3.45 -3.05 -0.65
N ASN A 53 4.61 -3.08 0.01
CA ASN A 53 5.37 -4.30 0.22
C ASN A 53 4.55 -5.33 1.03
N PHE A 54 3.89 -4.88 2.10
CA PHE A 54 3.00 -5.74 2.88
C PHE A 54 1.85 -6.27 2.01
N ALA A 55 1.19 -5.41 1.24
CA ALA A 55 0.05 -5.79 0.40
C ALA A 55 0.41 -6.75 -0.74
N ILE A 56 1.63 -6.67 -1.29
CA ILE A 56 2.13 -7.60 -2.32
C ILE A 56 2.53 -8.93 -1.69
N ASN A 57 3.27 -8.91 -0.58
CA ASN A 57 3.75 -10.14 0.04
C ASN A 57 2.63 -10.91 0.76
N ALA A 58 1.64 -10.22 1.32
CA ALA A 58 0.44 -10.86 1.87
C ALA A 58 -0.42 -11.54 0.77
N ARG A 59 -0.22 -11.20 -0.50
CA ARG A 59 -0.85 -11.87 -1.64
C ARG A 59 -0.04 -13.05 -2.15
N LYS A 60 1.20 -13.23 -1.71
CA LYS A 60 1.97 -14.43 -2.04
C LYS A 60 1.27 -15.60 -1.32
N PRO A 61 0.74 -16.60 -2.04
CA PRO A 61 0.20 -17.77 -1.38
C PRO A 61 1.32 -18.38 -0.51
N PRO A 62 1.00 -18.91 0.68
CA PRO A 62 2.00 -19.56 1.50
C PRO A 62 2.69 -20.63 0.65
N ALA A 63 4.02 -20.71 0.74
CA ALA A 63 4.89 -21.60 -0.06
C ALA A 63 4.42 -23.07 -0.11
N ALA A 64 3.54 -23.49 0.80
CA ALA A 64 2.86 -24.78 0.77
C ALA A 64 2.01 -25.02 -0.50
N ALA A 65 1.46 -23.99 -1.14
CA ALA A 65 0.71 -24.13 -2.39
C ALA A 65 1.63 -24.44 -3.60
N GLU A 66 2.85 -23.91 -3.59
CA GLU A 66 3.87 -24.13 -4.62
C GLU A 66 4.44 -25.57 -4.57
N ALA A 67 4.48 -26.17 -3.37
CA ALA A 67 4.91 -27.55 -3.18
C ALA A 67 3.87 -28.59 -3.67
N ALA A 68 2.58 -28.27 -3.62
CA ALA A 68 1.52 -29.16 -4.09
C ALA A 68 1.48 -29.29 -5.62
N ASP A 69 1.74 -28.19 -6.35
CA ASP A 69 1.82 -28.18 -7.82
C ASP A 69 3.02 -28.99 -8.37
N ALA A 70 4.12 -29.04 -7.62
CA ALA A 70 5.30 -29.84 -8.00
C ALA A 70 5.05 -31.36 -7.84
N GLN A 71 4.22 -31.76 -6.88
CA GLN A 71 3.92 -33.18 -6.63
C GLN A 71 2.97 -33.77 -7.70
N ILE A 72 2.08 -32.95 -8.26
CA ILE A 72 1.12 -33.39 -9.31
C ILE A 72 1.84 -33.66 -10.63
N LYS A 73 2.89 -32.91 -10.97
CA LYS A 73 3.67 -33.12 -12.22
C LYS A 73 4.48 -34.42 -12.28
N LEU A 74 4.69 -35.11 -11.17
CA LEU A 74 5.42 -36.40 -11.15
C LEU A 74 4.50 -37.61 -11.30
N LEU A 75 3.19 -37.42 -11.34
CA LEU A 75 2.19 -38.49 -11.50
C LEU A 75 1.64 -38.60 -12.93
N ASP A 76 2.07 -37.70 -13.83
CA ASP A 76 1.69 -37.66 -15.25
C ASP A 76 2.80 -38.18 -16.20
N GLU A 77 3.85 -38.82 -15.69
CA GLU A 77 4.85 -39.60 -16.47
C GLU A 77 4.80 -41.10 -16.12
#